data_AF-A0A434I572-F1
#
_entry.id   AF-A0A434I572-F1
#
_cell.length_a   1.000
_cell.length_b   1.000
_cell.length_c   1.000
_cell.angle_alpha   90.00
_cell.angle_beta   90.00
_cell.angle_gamma   90.00
#
_symmetry.space_group_name_H-M   'P 1'
#
loop_
_entity.id
_entity.type
_entity.pdbx_description
1 polymer ?
#
loop_
_entity_poly.entity_id
_entity_poly.type
_entity_poly.pdbx_seq_one_letter_code
_entity_poly.pdbx_strand_id
1 'polypeptide(L)'
;TDFRFEADRQYLAWHAVGAFLITDSNRIDIEPAPGVDDALLAFPLLGPVMALLLHRRGLLVLHASAIAAAGTSAIFMGDKGAGKSTTASAMIRAGHRLLTDDVVALDLANPSEPMTVPGFPQIKLAADAAAAISLGEAEVRPQVHPAIDKMQHRLNGDFSGDKVPATRIYILERGERAGITPLPAIAALPAIIKFSYVTRFGRAALPDDFAAAHLQQCSWIANHIGVYRLEVPTGLDRIGEAVELIEKDLSAGSRRS
;
A
#
# COMPACT_ATOMS: atom_id res chain seq x y z
N THR A 1 -1.09 -4.30 22.63
CA THR A 1 -0.51 -3.05 22.12
C THR A 1 -1.03 -1.90 22.95
N ASP A 2 -0.31 -0.78 23.00
CA ASP A 2 -0.77 0.45 23.65
C ASP A 2 -0.58 1.60 22.67
N PHE A 3 -1.69 2.19 22.20
CA PHE A 3 -1.71 3.27 21.21
C PHE A 3 -2.40 4.49 21.80
N ARG A 4 -1.77 5.65 21.69
CA ARG A 4 -2.30 6.93 22.18
C ARG A 4 -2.11 7.99 21.11
N PHE A 5 -3.16 8.76 20.84
CA PHE A 5 -3.20 9.74 19.78
C PHE A 5 -3.55 11.10 20.38
N GLU A 6 -2.63 12.06 20.26
CA GLU A 6 -2.75 13.43 20.72
C GLU A 6 -2.61 14.39 19.52
N ALA A 7 -2.83 15.69 19.71
CA ALA A 7 -2.81 16.65 18.59
C ALA A 7 -1.42 16.74 17.92
N ASP A 8 -0.35 16.78 18.72
CA ASP A 8 1.04 16.93 18.30
C ASP A 8 1.83 15.60 18.36
N ARG A 9 1.30 14.58 19.05
CA ARG A 9 2.04 13.34 19.37
C ARG A 9 1.25 12.08 19.08
N GLN A 10 1.89 11.08 18.48
CA GLN A 10 1.31 9.74 18.31
C GLN A 10 2.24 8.72 18.94
N TYR A 11 1.74 7.98 19.91
CA TYR A 11 2.47 6.94 20.62
C TYR A 11 1.97 5.57 20.20
N LEU A 12 2.88 4.69 19.79
CA LEU A 12 2.58 3.31 19.47
C LEU A 12 3.54 2.37 20.17
N ALA A 13 3.03 1.42 20.95
CA ALA A 13 3.85 0.41 21.59
C ALA A 13 3.35 -1.03 21.36
N TRP A 14 4.31 -1.90 21.07
CA TRP A 14 4.14 -3.35 21.03
C TRP A 14 5.10 -3.97 22.03
N HIS A 15 4.58 -4.75 22.98
CA HIS A 15 5.39 -5.35 24.06
C HIS A 15 6.61 -6.11 23.56
N ALA A 16 6.48 -6.84 22.45
CA ALA A 16 7.56 -7.65 21.87
C ALA A 16 8.56 -6.85 21.01
N VAL A 17 8.31 -5.56 20.76
CA VAL A 17 9.09 -4.75 19.81
C VAL A 17 9.68 -3.50 20.45
N GLY A 18 8.87 -2.73 21.16
CA GLY A 18 9.25 -1.43 21.70
C GLY A 18 8.17 -0.38 21.48
N ALA A 19 8.52 0.87 21.76
CA ALA A 19 7.67 2.04 21.62
C ALA A 19 8.20 3.01 20.55
N PHE A 20 7.25 3.69 19.91
CA PHE A 20 7.48 4.68 18.87
C PHE A 20 6.70 5.94 19.21
N LEU A 21 7.36 7.08 19.21
CA LEU A 21 6.75 8.38 19.41
C LEU A 21 6.95 9.24 18.17
N ILE A 22 5.85 9.55 17.49
CA ILE A 22 5.82 10.54 16.42
C ILE A 22 5.58 11.89 17.06
N THR A 23 6.50 12.84 16.87
CA THR A 23 6.34 14.24 17.31
C THR A 23 6.24 15.13 16.07
N ASP A 24 5.25 16.02 16.06
CA ASP A 24 4.90 16.87 14.92
C ASP A 24 4.70 16.04 13.65
N SER A 25 5.37 16.36 12.55
CA SER A 25 5.27 15.66 11.27
C SER A 25 6.64 15.29 10.69
N ASN A 26 7.71 15.32 11.49
CA ASN A 26 9.08 15.14 11.00
C ASN A 26 9.99 14.26 11.87
N ARG A 27 9.59 13.86 13.07
CA ARG A 27 10.43 13.09 13.99
C ARG A 27 9.73 11.84 14.49
N ILE A 28 10.48 10.73 14.51
CA ILE A 28 10.11 9.48 15.16
C ILE A 28 11.20 9.16 16.17
N ASP A 29 10.86 9.15 17.45
CA ASP A 29 11.71 8.63 18.52
C ASP A 29 11.35 7.15 18.76
N ILE A 30 12.36 6.31 18.98
CA ILE A 30 12.20 4.86 19.11
C ILE A 30 12.83 4.40 20.42
N GLU A 31 12.07 3.65 21.21
CA GLU A 31 12.54 2.95 22.41
C GLU A 31 12.40 1.44 22.18
N PRO A 32 13.45 0.76 21.70
CA PRO A 32 13.40 -0.67 21.43
C PRO A 32 13.21 -1.49 22.71
N ALA A 33 12.44 -2.59 22.63
CA ALA A 33 12.40 -3.55 23.72
C ALA A 33 13.78 -4.23 23.90
N PRO A 34 14.18 -4.61 25.13
CA PRO A 34 15.47 -5.26 25.35
C PRO A 34 15.65 -6.51 24.48
N GLY A 35 16.74 -6.55 23.71
CA GLY A 35 17.09 -7.70 22.86
C GLY A 35 16.28 -7.85 21.58
N VAL A 36 15.44 -6.88 21.21
CA VAL A 36 14.76 -6.87 19.91
C VAL A 36 15.78 -6.73 18.78
N ASP A 37 15.63 -7.50 17.72
CA ASP A 37 16.44 -7.31 16.51
C ASP A 37 15.90 -6.17 15.63
N ASP A 38 16.79 -5.59 14.82
CA ASP A 38 16.45 -4.47 13.94
C ASP A 38 15.36 -4.83 12.91
N ALA A 39 15.26 -6.10 12.51
CA ALA A 39 14.31 -6.54 11.49
C ALA A 39 12.87 -6.58 12.02
N LEU A 40 12.70 -7.00 13.28
CA LEU A 40 11.44 -6.97 14.01
C LEU A 40 11.08 -5.53 14.40
N LEU A 41 12.06 -4.69 14.78
CA LEU A 41 11.86 -3.26 15.03
C LEU A 41 11.41 -2.50 13.78
N ALA A 42 12.02 -2.80 12.63
CA ALA A 42 11.69 -2.18 11.34
C ALA A 42 10.26 -2.49 10.89
N PHE A 43 9.67 -3.60 11.33
CA PHE A 43 8.36 -4.04 10.86
C PHE A 43 7.22 -3.05 11.19
N PRO A 44 7.00 -2.62 12.44
CA PRO A 44 6.05 -1.55 12.74
C PRO A 44 6.54 -0.18 12.28
N LEU A 45 7.86 0.08 12.28
CA LEU A 45 8.44 1.35 11.84
C LEU A 45 8.07 1.67 10.40
N LEU A 46 8.34 0.75 9.47
CA LEU A 46 8.11 0.92 8.02
C LEU A 46 6.65 0.67 7.62
N GLY A 47 5.81 0.17 8.52
CA GLY A 47 4.38 -0.03 8.31
C GLY A 47 3.53 1.02 9.03
N PRO A 48 2.84 0.65 10.13
CA PRO A 48 1.90 1.53 10.83
C PRO A 48 2.48 2.85 11.33
N VAL A 49 3.73 2.89 11.80
CA VAL A 49 4.34 4.13 12.28
C VAL A 49 4.60 5.09 11.12
N MET A 50 5.18 4.61 10.02
CA MET A 50 5.37 5.40 8.80
C MET A 50 4.03 5.90 8.23
N ALA A 51 3.01 5.05 8.20
CA ALA A 51 1.68 5.44 7.71
C ALA A 51 1.08 6.62 8.51
N LEU A 52 1.21 6.61 9.84
CA LEU A 52 0.75 7.72 10.68
C LEU A 52 1.55 9.00 10.45
N LEU A 53 2.89 8.90 10.32
CA LEU A 53 3.72 10.05 10.00
C LEU A 53 3.31 10.69 8.66
N LEU A 54 3.10 9.88 7.62
CA LEU A 54 2.70 10.34 6.30
C LEU A 54 1.30 10.96 6.30
N HIS A 55 0.36 10.39 7.06
CA HIS A 55 -0.94 11.01 7.29
C HIS A 55 -0.82 12.39 7.96
N ARG A 56 0.06 12.54 8.96
CA ARG A 56 0.33 13.84 9.61
C ARG A 56 1.01 14.86 8.69
N ARG A 57 1.66 14.40 7.63
CA ARG A 57 2.17 15.26 6.54
C ARG A 57 1.10 15.64 5.52
N GLY A 58 -0.16 15.27 5.75
CA GLY A 58 -1.29 15.59 4.86
C GLY A 58 -1.45 14.64 3.68
N LEU A 59 -0.75 13.51 3.65
CA LEU A 59 -0.90 12.51 2.58
C LEU A 59 -2.08 11.59 2.86
N LEU A 60 -2.78 11.17 1.80
CA LEU A 60 -3.73 10.07 1.90
C LEU A 60 -2.95 8.75 1.85
N VAL A 61 -3.00 7.96 2.91
CA VAL A 61 -2.32 6.66 2.96
C VAL A 61 -3.33 5.52 2.84
N LEU A 62 -3.03 4.59 1.95
CA LEU A 62 -3.83 3.40 1.65
C LEU A 62 -3.05 2.15 2.04
N HIS A 63 -3.74 1.17 2.64
CA HIS A 63 -3.19 -0.17 2.87
C HIS A 63 -3.26 -0.99 1.57
N ALA A 64 -2.27 -0.77 0.72
CA ALA A 64 -2.26 -1.15 -0.67
C ALA A 64 -0.85 -1.54 -1.15
N SER A 65 -0.73 -1.96 -2.40
CA SER A 65 0.55 -2.10 -3.11
C SER A 65 0.48 -1.26 -4.39
N ALA A 66 1.59 -0.67 -4.84
CA ALA A 66 1.59 0.15 -6.05
C ALA A 66 2.81 -0.11 -6.93
N ILE A 67 2.58 -0.09 -8.26
CA ILE A 67 3.59 -0.33 -9.30
C ILE A 67 3.60 0.86 -10.24
N ALA A 68 4.79 1.28 -10.67
CA ALA A 68 4.98 2.18 -11.79
C ALA A 68 4.84 1.39 -13.09
N ALA A 69 3.87 1.78 -13.91
CA ALA A 69 3.56 1.17 -15.20
C ALA A 69 3.06 2.25 -16.16
N ALA A 70 3.56 2.25 -17.41
CA ALA A 70 3.18 3.23 -18.44
C ALA A 70 3.29 4.70 -17.99
N GLY A 71 4.32 5.05 -17.20
CA GLY A 71 4.53 6.42 -16.70
C GLY A 71 3.56 6.87 -15.61
N THR A 72 2.74 5.97 -15.08
CA THR A 72 1.74 6.22 -14.03
C THR A 72 1.77 5.11 -12.97
N SER A 73 0.89 5.14 -11.97
CA SER A 73 0.74 4.06 -10.98
C SER A 73 -0.50 3.19 -11.19
N ALA A 74 -0.32 1.88 -10.99
CA ALA A 74 -1.39 0.92 -10.69
C ALA A 74 -1.38 0.59 -9.20
N ILE A 75 -2.46 0.92 -8.49
CA ILE A 75 -2.61 0.70 -7.04
C ILE A 75 -3.56 -0.47 -6.79
N PHE A 76 -3.12 -1.46 -6.00
CA PHE A 76 -3.85 -2.66 -5.66
C PHE A 76 -4.35 -2.59 -4.21
N MET A 77 -5.67 -2.47 -4.04
CA MET A 77 -6.35 -2.45 -2.74
C MET A 77 -7.22 -3.68 -2.57
N GLY A 78 -7.51 -4.07 -1.34
CA GLY A 78 -8.35 -5.23 -1.07
C GLY A 78 -8.09 -5.79 0.31
N ASP A 79 -8.94 -6.73 0.73
CA ASP A 79 -8.85 -7.36 2.03
C ASP A 79 -7.52 -8.12 2.23
N LYS A 80 -7.23 -8.47 3.49
CA LYS A 80 -6.07 -9.33 3.78
C LYS A 80 -6.24 -10.66 3.03
N GLY A 81 -5.24 -11.07 2.27
CA GLY A 81 -5.30 -12.28 1.43
C GLY A 81 -5.89 -12.09 0.04
N ALA A 82 -6.44 -10.91 -0.29
CA ALA A 82 -6.97 -10.61 -1.63
C ALA A 82 -5.90 -10.67 -2.74
N GLY A 83 -4.61 -10.61 -2.37
CA GLY A 83 -3.50 -10.79 -3.31
C GLY A 83 -2.76 -9.52 -3.71
N LYS A 84 -2.92 -8.38 -3.01
CA LYS A 84 -2.28 -7.09 -3.35
C LYS A 84 -0.79 -7.21 -3.68
N SER A 85 0.00 -7.72 -2.72
CA SER A 85 1.44 -7.93 -2.91
C SER A 85 1.73 -9.03 -3.94
N THR A 86 0.87 -10.03 -4.09
CA THR A 86 1.01 -11.09 -5.11
C THR A 86 0.82 -10.53 -6.53
N THR A 87 -0.20 -9.71 -6.75
CA THR A 87 -0.46 -9.01 -8.01
C THR A 87 0.67 -8.03 -8.30
N ALA A 88 1.13 -7.29 -7.29
CA ALA A 88 2.31 -6.43 -7.41
C ALA A 88 3.55 -7.21 -7.88
N SER A 89 3.85 -8.35 -7.26
CA SER A 89 4.94 -9.23 -7.68
C SER A 89 4.78 -9.77 -9.10
N ALA A 90 3.56 -10.09 -9.52
CA ALA A 90 3.29 -10.53 -10.89
C ALA A 90 3.56 -9.42 -11.91
N MET A 91 3.20 -8.17 -11.59
CA MET A 91 3.54 -7.00 -12.42
C MET A 91 5.05 -6.75 -12.48
N ILE A 92 5.76 -6.93 -11.36
CA ILE A 92 7.23 -6.85 -11.34
C ILE A 92 7.85 -7.90 -12.26
N ARG A 93 7.39 -9.15 -12.17
CA ARG A 93 7.82 -10.24 -13.06
C ARG A 93 7.54 -9.94 -14.54
N ALA A 94 6.52 -9.13 -14.84
CA ALA A 94 6.20 -8.68 -16.18
C ALA A 94 7.02 -7.45 -16.65
N GLY A 95 7.97 -6.97 -15.84
CA GLY A 95 8.90 -5.89 -16.20
C GLY A 95 8.51 -4.50 -15.69
N HIS A 96 7.46 -4.39 -14.87
CA HIS A 96 7.09 -3.13 -14.20
C HIS A 96 7.88 -2.94 -12.90
N ARG A 97 7.87 -1.72 -12.35
CA ARG A 97 8.69 -1.40 -11.17
C ARG A 97 7.84 -1.15 -9.93
N LEU A 98 8.21 -1.73 -8.79
CA LEU A 98 7.55 -1.44 -7.51
C LEU A 98 7.70 0.05 -7.16
N LEU A 99 6.61 0.68 -6.71
CA LEU A 99 6.66 1.99 -6.03
C LEU A 99 6.67 1.80 -4.52
N THR A 100 5.78 0.96 -3.99
CA THR A 100 5.66 0.66 -2.57
C THR A 100 4.73 -0.54 -2.34
N ASP A 101 4.89 -1.21 -1.21
CA ASP A 101 4.01 -2.28 -0.72
C ASP A 101 3.58 -1.96 0.72
N ASP A 102 2.36 -2.37 1.11
CA ASP A 102 1.73 -2.16 2.42
C ASP A 102 1.30 -0.70 2.72
N VAL A 103 2.13 0.28 2.40
CA VAL A 103 1.93 1.72 2.67
C VAL A 103 2.02 2.50 1.37
N VAL A 104 0.87 2.72 0.70
CA VAL A 104 0.77 3.59 -0.48
C VAL A 104 0.37 4.97 -0.05
N ALA A 105 1.25 5.96 -0.23
CA ALA A 105 0.96 7.36 0.08
C ALA A 105 0.68 8.15 -1.20
N LEU A 106 -0.43 8.90 -1.17
CA LEU A 106 -0.86 9.78 -2.26
C LEU A 106 -0.73 11.23 -1.81
N ASP A 107 0.00 12.00 -2.61
CA ASP A 107 0.17 13.44 -2.50
C ASP A 107 -0.90 14.13 -3.34
N LEU A 108 -1.86 14.75 -2.64
CA LEU A 108 -3.04 15.40 -3.23
C LEU A 108 -3.00 16.92 -3.04
N ALA A 109 -1.85 17.47 -2.69
CA ALA A 109 -1.69 18.91 -2.47
C ALA A 109 -1.99 19.73 -3.74
N ASN A 110 -1.68 19.17 -4.92
CA ASN A 110 -2.11 19.70 -6.21
C ASN A 110 -3.21 18.81 -6.82
N PRO A 111 -4.49 19.23 -6.81
CA PRO A 111 -5.58 18.45 -7.40
C PRO A 111 -5.42 18.17 -8.90
N SER A 112 -4.69 19.00 -9.66
CA SER A 112 -4.46 18.70 -11.08
C SER A 112 -3.40 17.61 -11.30
N GLU A 113 -2.67 17.25 -10.26
CA GLU A 113 -1.51 16.36 -10.33
C GLU A 113 -1.43 15.48 -9.07
N PRO A 114 -2.37 14.52 -8.90
CA PRO A 114 -2.28 13.57 -7.80
C PRO A 114 -1.09 12.64 -8.01
N MET A 115 -0.22 12.51 -7.02
CA MET A 115 1.02 11.74 -7.15
C MET A 115 1.08 10.58 -6.17
N THR A 116 1.47 9.40 -6.66
CA THR A 116 1.88 8.27 -5.83
C THR A 116 3.33 8.46 -5.40
N VAL A 117 3.56 8.49 -4.08
CA VAL A 117 4.89 8.65 -3.49
C VAL A 117 5.55 7.28 -3.32
N PRO A 118 6.79 7.08 -3.80
CA PRO A 118 7.50 5.83 -3.63
C PRO A 118 7.88 5.61 -2.15
N GLY A 119 7.85 4.35 -1.74
CA GLY A 119 8.21 3.91 -0.40
C GLY A 119 9.63 3.35 -0.37
N PHE A 120 9.74 2.10 0.05
CA PHE A 120 11.02 1.38 0.14
C PHE A 120 11.03 0.20 -0.83
N PRO A 121 12.20 -0.24 -1.34
CA PRO A 121 12.34 -1.34 -2.29
C PRO A 121 12.13 -2.69 -1.62
N GLN A 122 10.92 -2.93 -1.12
CA GLN A 122 10.58 -4.11 -0.33
C GLN A 122 9.14 -4.54 -0.57
N ILE A 123 8.93 -5.85 -0.68
CA ILE A 123 7.60 -6.47 -0.80
C ILE A 123 7.44 -7.62 0.18
N LYS A 124 6.24 -7.78 0.76
CA LYS A 124 5.93 -8.82 1.75
C LYS A 124 5.05 -9.91 1.14
N LEU A 125 5.62 -11.10 0.94
CA LEU A 125 4.95 -12.24 0.33
C LEU A 125 4.76 -13.40 1.31
N ALA A 126 3.62 -14.08 1.20
CA ALA A 126 3.45 -15.39 1.83
C ALA A 126 4.29 -16.44 1.07
N ALA A 127 4.61 -17.55 1.74
CA ALA A 127 5.54 -18.55 1.20
C ALA A 127 5.09 -19.14 -0.15
N ASP A 128 3.79 -19.34 -0.34
CA ASP A 128 3.18 -19.83 -1.58
C ASP A 128 3.37 -18.83 -2.75
N ALA A 129 3.12 -17.55 -2.50
CA ALA A 129 3.32 -16.48 -3.48
C ALA A 129 4.79 -16.29 -3.83
N ALA A 130 5.69 -16.37 -2.84
CA ALA A 130 7.14 -16.29 -3.05
C ALA A 130 7.66 -17.48 -3.87
N ALA A 131 7.10 -18.68 -3.67
CA ALA A 131 7.45 -19.87 -4.44
C ALA A 131 6.94 -19.82 -5.89
N ALA A 132 5.75 -19.27 -6.11
CA ALA A 132 5.13 -19.21 -7.45
C ALA A 132 5.62 -18.02 -8.30
N ILE A 133 6.06 -16.93 -7.67
CA ILE A 133 6.48 -15.70 -8.34
C ILE A 133 7.92 -15.38 -7.95
N SER A 134 8.85 -15.84 -8.78
CA SER A 134 10.27 -15.48 -8.63
C SER A 134 10.47 -14.00 -8.94
N LEU A 135 11.05 -13.28 -7.99
CA LEU A 135 11.45 -11.87 -8.12
C LEU A 135 12.94 -11.73 -8.44
N GLY A 136 13.51 -12.72 -9.16
CA GLY A 136 14.88 -12.68 -9.67
C GLY A 136 15.93 -12.39 -8.60
N GLU A 137 16.52 -11.20 -8.66
CA GLU A 137 17.62 -10.73 -7.81
C GLU A 137 17.20 -10.22 -6.42
N ALA A 138 15.93 -10.40 -6.04
CA ALA A 138 15.45 -10.00 -4.74
C ALA A 138 16.13 -10.78 -3.60
N GLU A 139 16.63 -10.08 -2.60
CA GLU A 139 17.17 -10.67 -1.38
C GLU A 139 16.02 -11.10 -0.47
N VAL A 140 15.89 -12.40 -0.26
CA VAL A 140 14.90 -12.97 0.66
C VAL A 140 15.43 -12.86 2.09
N ARG A 141 14.77 -12.03 2.90
CA ARG A 141 15.04 -11.92 4.32
C ARG A 141 14.22 -12.99 5.07
N PRO A 142 14.80 -13.60 6.12
CA PRO A 142 14.09 -14.59 6.92
C PRO A 142 12.85 -13.99 7.57
N GLN A 143 11.94 -14.87 7.97
CA GLN A 143 10.77 -14.50 8.76
C GLN A 143 11.22 -13.81 10.06
N VAL A 144 10.72 -12.60 10.30
CA VAL A 144 11.15 -11.77 11.45
C VAL A 144 10.48 -12.16 12.75
N HIS A 145 9.34 -12.87 12.70
CA HIS A 145 8.65 -13.38 13.88
C HIS A 145 7.67 -14.48 13.49
N PRO A 146 7.47 -15.55 14.29
CA PRO A 146 6.54 -16.65 13.96
C PRO A 146 5.09 -16.22 13.69
N ALA A 147 4.64 -15.12 14.32
CA ALA A 147 3.32 -14.55 14.10
C ALA A 147 3.17 -13.76 12.77
N ILE A 148 4.27 -13.53 12.04
CA ILE A 148 4.30 -12.80 10.77
C ILE A 148 4.55 -13.83 9.67
N ASP A 149 3.49 -14.34 9.06
CA ASP A 149 3.51 -15.40 8.03
C ASP A 149 4.03 -14.95 6.65
N LYS A 150 4.64 -13.75 6.58
CA LYS A 150 5.16 -13.19 5.33
C LYS A 150 6.65 -12.98 5.41
N MET A 151 7.34 -13.42 4.36
CA MET A 151 8.74 -13.14 4.14
C MET A 151 8.91 -11.78 3.47
N GLN A 152 10.04 -11.14 3.77
CA GLN A 152 10.39 -9.84 3.22
C GLN A 152 11.35 -10.05 2.04
N HIS A 153 10.98 -9.55 0.86
CA HIS A 153 11.82 -9.58 -0.32
C HIS A 153 12.32 -8.17 -0.58
N ARG A 154 13.61 -7.92 -0.38
CA ARG A 154 14.24 -6.65 -0.69
C ARG A 154 14.65 -6.66 -2.17
N LEU A 155 14.18 -5.69 -2.93
CA LEU A 155 14.48 -5.60 -4.34
C LEU A 155 15.83 -4.87 -4.54
N ASN A 156 16.74 -5.47 -5.30
CA ASN A 156 18.01 -4.86 -5.71
C ASN A 156 17.95 -4.19 -7.09
N GLY A 157 16.82 -4.37 -7.78
CA GLY A 157 16.40 -3.77 -9.05
C GLY A 157 14.87 -3.64 -9.04
N ASP A 158 14.24 -3.33 -10.18
CA ASP A 158 12.78 -3.35 -10.34
C ASP A 158 11.97 -2.51 -9.33
N PHE A 159 12.58 -1.44 -8.82
CA PHE A 159 11.98 -0.43 -7.97
C PHE A 159 12.08 0.95 -8.64
N SER A 160 11.06 1.78 -8.46
CA SER A 160 11.03 3.16 -8.93
C SER A 160 11.09 4.11 -7.74
N GLY A 161 12.15 4.93 -7.68
CA GLY A 161 12.32 5.98 -6.68
C GLY A 161 11.64 7.30 -7.04
N ASP A 162 10.98 7.37 -8.20
CA ASP A 162 10.32 8.58 -8.68
C ASP A 162 8.84 8.63 -8.25
N LYS A 163 8.35 9.84 -7.94
CA LYS A 163 6.91 10.09 -7.85
C LYS A 163 6.29 9.95 -9.23
N VAL A 164 5.14 9.28 -9.32
CA VAL A 164 4.40 9.13 -10.58
C VAL A 164 2.92 9.51 -10.38
N PRO A 165 2.21 9.92 -11.45
CA PRO A 165 0.78 10.21 -11.35
C PRO A 165 -0.04 9.04 -10.80
N ALA A 166 -1.03 9.33 -9.98
CA ALA A 166 -1.97 8.36 -9.45
C ALA A 166 -3.20 8.26 -10.37
N THR A 167 -3.26 7.26 -11.26
CA THR A 167 -4.35 7.18 -12.26
C THR A 167 -5.27 5.98 -12.12
N ARG A 168 -4.83 4.89 -11.48
CA ARG A 168 -5.62 3.65 -11.35
C ARG A 168 -5.56 3.07 -9.95
N ILE A 169 -6.75 2.79 -9.41
CA ILE A 169 -6.96 1.92 -8.25
C ILE A 169 -7.76 0.70 -8.70
N TYR A 170 -7.24 -0.47 -8.39
CA TYR A 170 -7.91 -1.75 -8.53
C TYR A 170 -8.26 -2.28 -7.14
N ILE A 171 -9.55 -2.54 -6.90
CA ILE A 171 -10.06 -3.22 -5.71
C ILE A 171 -10.14 -4.70 -6.04
N LEU A 172 -9.29 -5.49 -5.38
CA LEU A 172 -9.08 -6.90 -5.64
C LEU A 172 -10.19 -7.74 -5.00
N GLU A 173 -10.77 -8.60 -5.82
CA GLU A 173 -11.68 -9.66 -5.42
C GLU A 173 -11.18 -10.98 -6.02
N ARG A 174 -11.51 -12.11 -5.39
CA ARG A 174 -11.19 -13.43 -5.96
C ARG A 174 -12.30 -13.84 -6.92
N GLY A 175 -11.90 -14.34 -8.10
CA GLY A 175 -12.83 -14.82 -9.12
C GLY A 175 -12.36 -16.12 -9.76
N GLU A 176 -13.21 -16.66 -10.65
CA GLU A 176 -12.87 -17.83 -11.48
C GLU A 176 -12.04 -17.45 -12.71
N ARG A 177 -12.14 -16.19 -13.15
CA ARG A 177 -11.43 -15.63 -14.30
C ARG A 177 -10.96 -14.21 -13.99
N ALA A 178 -9.95 -13.75 -14.71
CA ALA A 178 -9.55 -12.35 -14.62
C ALA A 178 -10.63 -11.43 -15.22
N GLY A 179 -10.94 -10.32 -14.54
CA GLY A 179 -11.93 -9.36 -15.00
C GLY A 179 -11.69 -7.97 -14.42
N ILE A 180 -11.91 -6.93 -15.22
CA ILE A 180 -11.85 -5.53 -14.79
C ILE A 180 -13.20 -4.88 -15.07
N THR A 181 -13.80 -4.30 -14.04
CA THR A 181 -15.06 -3.54 -14.16
C THR A 181 -14.93 -2.17 -13.50
N PRO A 182 -15.35 -1.06 -14.15
CA PRO A 182 -15.33 0.25 -13.53
C PRO A 182 -16.20 0.27 -12.27
N LEU A 183 -15.71 0.92 -11.22
CA LEU A 183 -16.44 1.11 -9.98
C LEU A 183 -16.89 2.57 -9.87
N PRO A 184 -18.20 2.86 -9.81
CA PRO A 184 -18.67 4.25 -9.71
C PRO A 184 -18.25 4.87 -8.37
N ALA A 185 -18.09 6.20 -8.34
CA ALA A 185 -17.60 6.94 -7.17
C ALA A 185 -18.35 6.59 -5.87
N ILE A 186 -19.68 6.40 -5.95
CA ILE A 186 -20.50 6.03 -4.78
C ILE A 186 -20.14 4.67 -4.16
N ALA A 187 -19.62 3.74 -4.96
CA ALA A 187 -19.13 2.45 -4.49
C ALA A 187 -17.62 2.47 -4.20
N ALA A 188 -16.85 3.33 -4.89
CA ALA A 188 -15.42 3.50 -4.67
C ALA A 188 -15.11 4.19 -3.33
N LEU A 189 -15.86 5.23 -2.96
CA LEU A 189 -15.65 5.98 -1.72
C LEU A 189 -15.60 5.10 -0.45
N PRO A 190 -16.62 4.27 -0.15
CA PRO A 190 -16.56 3.41 1.03
C PRO A 190 -15.40 2.41 0.99
N ALA A 191 -15.01 1.92 -0.20
CA ALA A 191 -13.87 1.04 -0.34
C ALA A 191 -12.54 1.77 -0.07
N ILE A 192 -12.36 2.98 -0.58
CA ILE A 192 -11.18 3.81 -0.32
C ILE A 192 -11.07 4.14 1.17
N ILE A 193 -12.19 4.51 1.82
CA ILE A 193 -12.21 4.75 3.28
C ILE A 193 -11.82 3.48 4.02
N LYS A 194 -12.47 2.34 3.72
CA LYS A 194 -12.19 1.03 4.35
C LYS A 194 -10.71 0.65 4.26
N PHE A 195 -10.08 0.88 3.12
CA PHE A 195 -8.68 0.52 2.90
C PHE A 195 -7.70 1.65 3.19
N SER A 196 -8.16 2.81 3.67
CA SER A 196 -7.26 3.85 4.15
C SER A 196 -6.61 3.45 5.46
N TYR A 197 -5.31 3.65 5.56
CA TYR A 197 -4.48 3.06 6.60
C TYR A 197 -4.87 3.56 7.99
N VAL A 198 -5.19 4.85 8.14
CA VAL A 198 -5.56 5.47 9.42
C VAL A 198 -6.78 4.81 10.09
N THR A 199 -7.71 4.24 9.32
CA THR A 199 -8.91 3.58 9.87
C THR A 199 -8.59 2.36 10.74
N ARG A 200 -7.39 1.78 10.57
CA ARG A 200 -6.89 0.66 11.38
C ARG A 200 -6.62 1.04 12.84
N PHE A 201 -6.49 2.32 13.13
CA PHE A 201 -6.28 2.85 14.48
C PHE A 201 -7.57 3.35 15.14
N GLY A 202 -8.70 3.26 14.43
CA GLY A 202 -10.01 3.69 14.92
C GLY A 202 -10.16 5.22 15.02
N ARG A 203 -11.26 5.65 15.63
CA ARG A 203 -11.63 7.07 15.72
C ARG A 203 -10.62 7.93 16.49
N ALA A 204 -9.87 7.34 17.42
CA ALA A 204 -8.88 8.07 18.21
C ALA A 204 -7.75 8.69 17.34
N ALA A 205 -7.40 8.04 16.22
CA ALA A 205 -6.40 8.56 15.28
C ALA A 205 -6.96 9.55 14.25
N LEU A 206 -8.26 9.86 14.33
CA LEU A 206 -8.99 10.78 13.44
C LEU A 206 -9.77 11.80 14.28
N PRO A 207 -9.11 12.77 14.94
CA PRO A 207 -9.81 13.92 15.51
C PRO A 207 -10.53 14.70 14.40
N ASP A 208 -11.55 15.49 14.75
CA ASP A 208 -12.58 15.97 13.82
C ASP A 208 -12.03 16.68 12.56
N ASP A 209 -11.03 17.55 12.69
CA ASP A 209 -10.40 18.22 11.54
C ASP A 209 -9.69 17.24 10.59
N PHE A 210 -8.99 16.24 11.15
CA PHE A 210 -8.34 15.18 10.38
C PHE A 210 -9.36 14.25 9.72
N ALA A 211 -10.46 13.95 10.40
CA ALA A 211 -11.54 13.14 9.84
C ALA A 211 -12.19 13.83 8.62
N ALA A 212 -12.40 15.15 8.69
CA ALA A 212 -12.94 15.93 7.58
C ALA A 212 -11.98 15.96 6.39
N ALA A 213 -10.70 16.25 6.62
CA ALA A 213 -9.67 16.25 5.57
C ALA A 213 -9.52 14.86 4.92
N HIS A 214 -9.50 13.80 5.73
CA HIS A 214 -9.43 12.42 5.26
C HIS A 214 -10.61 12.05 4.36
N LEU A 215 -11.85 12.37 4.78
CA LEU A 215 -13.04 12.12 3.98
C LEU A 215 -13.02 12.90 2.66
N GLN A 216 -12.56 14.16 2.68
CA GLN A 216 -12.38 14.97 1.47
C GLN A 216 -11.38 14.32 0.51
N GLN A 217 -10.24 13.84 1.01
CA GLN A 217 -9.24 13.14 0.20
C GLN A 217 -9.80 11.84 -0.41
N CYS A 218 -10.51 11.02 0.36
CA CYS A 218 -11.12 9.79 -0.14
C CYS A 218 -12.19 10.08 -1.20
N SER A 219 -13.03 11.09 -0.98
CA SER A 219 -14.03 11.54 -1.95
C SER A 219 -13.39 12.06 -3.22
N TRP A 220 -12.34 12.85 -3.09
CA TRP A 220 -11.61 13.40 -4.22
C TRP A 220 -11.06 12.29 -5.12
N ILE A 221 -10.34 11.32 -4.55
CA ILE A 221 -9.82 10.16 -5.29
C ILE A 221 -10.94 9.37 -5.97
N ALA A 222 -12.04 9.08 -5.25
CA ALA A 222 -13.17 8.33 -5.81
C ALA A 222 -13.79 8.98 -7.07
N ASN A 223 -13.65 10.31 -7.24
CA ASN A 223 -14.23 11.06 -8.35
C ASN A 223 -13.22 11.42 -9.46
N HIS A 224 -11.92 11.45 -9.17
CA HIS A 224 -10.93 12.01 -10.10
C HIS A 224 -9.97 10.96 -10.68
N ILE A 225 -9.84 9.79 -10.04
CA ILE A 225 -8.97 8.73 -10.56
C ILE A 225 -9.79 7.49 -10.94
N GLY A 226 -9.27 6.69 -11.86
CA GLY A 226 -9.96 5.50 -12.34
C GLY A 226 -9.97 4.41 -11.28
N VAL A 227 -11.14 4.16 -10.67
CA VAL A 227 -11.33 3.07 -9.69
C VAL A 227 -12.06 1.91 -10.35
N TYR A 228 -11.52 0.72 -10.21
CA TYR A 228 -12.04 -0.50 -10.84
C TYR A 228 -12.08 -1.63 -9.82
N ARG A 229 -13.02 -2.55 -9.98
CA ARG A 229 -12.92 -3.88 -9.39
C ARG A 229 -12.07 -4.75 -10.31
N LEU A 230 -11.09 -5.43 -9.73
CA LEU A 230 -10.25 -6.43 -10.39
C LEU A 230 -10.55 -7.80 -9.78
N GLU A 231 -11.18 -8.67 -10.56
CA GLU A 231 -11.28 -10.08 -10.24
C GLU A 231 -9.95 -10.74 -10.56
N VAL A 232 -9.27 -11.27 -9.55
CA VAL A 232 -8.04 -12.03 -9.67
C VAL A 232 -8.39 -13.52 -9.71
N PRO A 233 -8.01 -14.26 -10.75
CA PRO A 233 -8.33 -15.68 -10.85
C PRO A 233 -7.74 -16.44 -9.67
N THR A 234 -8.46 -17.48 -9.24
CA THR A 234 -7.95 -18.43 -8.26
C THR A 234 -6.83 -19.26 -8.89
N GLY A 235 -5.72 -19.44 -8.16
CA GLY A 235 -4.51 -20.10 -8.65
C GLY A 235 -3.41 -19.10 -9.02
N LEU A 236 -2.19 -19.31 -8.53
CA LEU A 236 -1.05 -18.41 -8.76
C LEU A 236 -0.47 -18.56 -10.18
N ASP A 237 -0.67 -19.71 -10.81
CA ASP A 237 -0.33 -20.01 -12.20
C ASP A 237 -1.09 -19.12 -13.19
N ARG A 238 -2.32 -18.71 -12.84
CA ARG A 238 -3.20 -17.89 -13.67
C ARG A 238 -3.08 -16.39 -13.43
N ILE A 239 -2.20 -15.95 -12.53
CA ILE A 239 -2.04 -14.52 -12.19
C ILE A 239 -1.66 -13.66 -13.40
N GLY A 240 -1.07 -14.26 -14.45
CA GLY A 240 -0.75 -13.59 -15.71
C GLY A 240 -1.98 -13.03 -16.43
N GLU A 241 -3.15 -13.67 -16.32
CA GLU A 241 -4.40 -13.16 -16.92
C GLU A 241 -4.77 -11.78 -16.35
N ALA A 242 -4.54 -11.57 -15.04
CA ALA A 242 -4.79 -10.27 -14.41
C ALA A 242 -3.78 -9.22 -14.87
N VAL A 243 -2.50 -9.59 -15.05
CA VAL A 243 -1.45 -8.70 -15.54
C VAL A 243 -1.79 -8.17 -16.93
N GLU A 244 -2.14 -9.04 -17.87
CA GLU A 244 -2.49 -8.65 -19.25
C GLU A 244 -3.67 -7.67 -19.28
N LEU A 245 -4.69 -7.89 -18.43
CA LEU A 245 -5.83 -6.98 -18.32
C LEU A 245 -5.45 -5.62 -17.75
N ILE A 246 -4.60 -5.57 -16.71
CA ILE A 246 -4.13 -4.31 -16.11
C ILE A 246 -3.33 -3.51 -17.14
N GLU A 247 -2.39 -4.13 -17.85
CA GLU A 247 -1.60 -3.47 -18.89
C GLU A 247 -2.48 -2.89 -20.00
N LYS A 248 -3.48 -3.67 -20.45
CA LYS A 248 -4.44 -3.21 -21.45
C LYS A 248 -5.26 -2.01 -20.95
N ASP A 249 -5.75 -2.04 -19.71
CA ASP A 249 -6.50 -0.92 -19.12
C ASP A 249 -5.66 0.36 -18.99
N LEU A 250 -4.43 0.23 -18.50
CA LEU A 250 -3.49 1.35 -18.38
C LEU A 250 -3.18 1.99 -19.74
N SER A 251 -2.93 1.16 -20.77
CA SER A 251 -2.65 1.66 -22.12
C SER A 251 -3.85 2.32 -22.80
N ALA A 252 -5.08 1.91 -22.47
CA ALA A 252 -6.30 2.53 -22.97
C ALA A 252 -6.56 3.90 -22.31
N GLY A 253 -6.16 4.07 -21.05
CA GLY A 253 -6.22 5.33 -20.32
C GLY A 253 -5.28 6.39 -20.86
N SER A 254 -4.06 6.02 -21.21
CA SER A 254 -3.03 6.94 -21.72
C SER A 254 -3.38 7.58 -23.08
N ARG A 255 -4.35 7.03 -23.83
CA ARG A 255 -4.79 7.60 -25.13
C ARG A 255 -5.93 8.61 -25.00
N ARG A 256 -6.47 8.80 -23.80
CA ARG A 256 -7.61 9.69 -23.52
C ARG A 256 -7.24 10.96 -22.73
N SER A 257 -5.96 11.14 -22.37
CA SER A 257 -5.42 12.39 -21.78
C SER A 257 -4.81 13.29 -22.83
#